data_AF-A0A947T6Y3-F1
#
_entry.id   AF-A0A947T6Y3-F1
#
_cell.length_a   1.000
_cell.length_b   1.000
_cell.length_c   1.000
_cell.angle_alpha   90.00
_cell.angle_beta   90.00
_cell.angle_gamma   90.00
#
_symmetry.space_group_name_H-M   'P 1'
#
loop_
_entity.id
_entity.type
_entity.pdbx_description
1 polymer ?
#
loop_
_entity_poly.entity_id
_entity_poly.type
_entity_poly.pdbx_seq_one_letter_code
_entity_poly.pdbx_strand_id
1 'polypeptide(L)'
;MLKAIRRSLSRDEGFTLIELMVVVMIIAVLIAIAIPSFLGFRKSAQDRAAQSEVRNVLLSEKAYWLEEGDYTQTAADITALEPNASIAAAPANGVYIDLNAASSDVVCITRTADSGNTFSVWESASAGTYYGATDLSLADCPAAAPGAYTQGGW
;
A
#
# COMPACT_ATOMS: atom_id res chain seq x y z
N MET A 1 -25.56 -74.21 -12.87
CA MET A 1 -25.72 -73.65 -11.51
C MET A 1 -24.45 -72.85 -11.19
N LEU A 2 -24.37 -71.60 -11.67
CA LEU A 2 -23.17 -70.76 -11.66
C LEU A 2 -22.97 -70.14 -10.27
N LYS A 3 -22.04 -70.71 -9.50
CA LYS A 3 -21.61 -70.20 -8.19
C LYS A 3 -20.19 -69.66 -8.31
N ALA A 4 -20.05 -68.35 -8.55
CA ALA A 4 -18.93 -67.53 -8.08
C ALA A 4 -19.02 -66.11 -8.68
N ILE A 5 -19.94 -65.30 -8.18
CA ILE A 5 -19.72 -63.85 -8.18
C ILE A 5 -18.80 -63.61 -6.98
N ARG A 6 -17.49 -63.83 -7.18
CA ARG A 6 -16.45 -63.48 -6.21
C ARG A 6 -16.40 -61.96 -6.18
N ARG A 7 -17.16 -61.38 -5.24
CA ARG A 7 -17.18 -59.95 -4.94
C ARG A 7 -15.75 -59.54 -4.59
N SER A 8 -15.09 -58.86 -5.52
CA SER A 8 -13.93 -58.04 -5.24
C SER A 8 -14.38 -56.97 -4.25
N LEU A 9 -14.28 -57.27 -2.96
CA LEU A 9 -14.37 -56.27 -1.91
C LEU A 9 -13.10 -55.43 -2.07
N SER A 10 -13.23 -54.31 -2.77
CA SER A 10 -12.31 -53.20 -2.65
C SER A 10 -12.06 -52.97 -1.17
N ARG A 11 -10.83 -53.21 -0.73
CA ARG A 11 -10.39 -52.81 0.61
C ARG A 11 -10.41 -51.30 0.61
N ASP A 12 -11.45 -50.73 1.20
CA ASP A 12 -11.43 -49.33 1.61
C ASP A 12 -10.39 -49.22 2.74
N GLU A 13 -9.14 -49.00 2.35
CA GLU A 13 -8.05 -48.65 3.24
C GLU A 13 -8.33 -47.23 3.77
N GLY A 14 -9.00 -47.16 4.92
CA GLY A 14 -9.24 -45.90 5.62
C GLY A 14 -7.93 -45.33 6.19
N PHE A 15 -7.79 -44.01 6.15
CA PHE A 15 -6.70 -43.28 6.81
C PHE A 15 -6.62 -43.66 8.29
N THR A 16 -5.41 -43.92 8.79
CA THR A 16 -5.20 -44.16 10.22
C THR A 16 -5.26 -42.83 10.99
N LEU A 17 -5.77 -42.86 12.22
CA LEU A 17 -5.75 -41.69 13.12
C LEU A 17 -4.32 -41.17 13.36
N ILE A 18 -3.34 -42.07 13.36
CA ILE A 18 -1.94 -41.74 13.57
C ILE A 18 -1.37 -40.98 12.35
N GLU A 19 -1.71 -41.36 11.12
CA GLU A 19 -1.30 -40.62 9.92
C GLU A 19 -1.82 -39.19 9.95
N LEU A 20 -3.08 -39.00 10.31
CA LEU A 20 -3.65 -37.66 10.43
C LEU A 20 -2.94 -36.84 11.53
N MET A 21 -2.61 -37.46 12.66
CA MET A 21 -1.91 -36.80 13.78
C MET A 21 -0.53 -36.27 13.39
N VAL A 22 0.27 -37.07 12.68
CA VAL A 22 1.62 -36.65 12.26
C VAL A 22 1.52 -35.51 11.24
N VAL A 23 0.54 -35.54 10.34
CA VAL A 23 0.34 -34.47 9.34
C VAL A 23 -0.01 -33.15 10.02
N VAL A 24 -0.96 -33.13 10.95
CA VAL A 24 -1.33 -31.89 11.65
C VAL A 24 -0.20 -31.37 12.56
N MET A 25 0.62 -32.27 13.12
CA MET A 25 1.82 -31.89 13.87
C MET A 25 2.83 -31.17 12.98
N ILE A 26 3.11 -31.69 11.79
CA ILE A 26 4.05 -31.06 10.85
C ILE A 26 3.49 -29.71 10.40
N ILE A 27 2.20 -29.62 10.05
CA ILE A 27 1.55 -28.36 9.66
C ILE A 27 1.65 -27.33 10.79
N ALA A 28 1.44 -27.73 12.05
CA ALA A 28 1.55 -26.82 13.20
C ALA A 28 2.95 -26.20 13.34
N VAL A 29 4.01 -27.00 13.15
CA VAL A 29 5.40 -26.51 13.19
C VAL A 29 5.67 -25.54 12.03
N LEU A 30 5.18 -25.84 10.82
CA LEU A 30 5.36 -24.96 9.66
C LEU A 30 4.64 -23.63 9.85
N ILE A 31 3.39 -23.65 10.33
CA ILE A 31 2.59 -22.45 10.57
C ILE A 31 3.22 -21.55 11.63
N ALA A 32 3.78 -22.13 12.71
CA ALA A 32 4.42 -21.38 13.77
C ALA A 32 5.56 -20.48 13.26
N ILE A 33 6.31 -20.94 12.25
CA ILE A 33 7.39 -20.16 11.62
C ILE A 33 6.84 -19.26 10.51
N ALA A 34 5.87 -19.74 9.72
CA ALA A 34 5.36 -19.05 8.55
C ALA A 34 4.54 -17.79 8.88
N ILE A 35 3.68 -17.82 9.89
CA ILE A 35 2.80 -16.69 10.24
C ILE A 35 3.57 -15.39 10.54
N PRO A 36 4.54 -15.35 11.48
CA PRO A 36 5.21 -14.09 11.80
C PRO A 36 5.97 -13.51 10.60
N SER A 37 6.59 -14.37 9.80
CA SER A 37 7.29 -13.99 8.57
C SER A 37 6.33 -13.40 7.52
N PHE A 38 5.20 -14.07 7.27
CA PHE A 38 4.17 -13.62 6.35
C PHE A 38 3.57 -12.27 6.75
N LEU A 39 3.32 -12.06 8.04
CA LEU A 39 2.82 -10.77 8.55
C LEU A 39 3.82 -9.63 8.33
N GLY A 40 5.13 -9.89 8.50
CA GLY A 40 6.18 -8.92 8.19
C GLY A 40 6.23 -8.57 6.70
N PHE A 41 6.18 -9.58 5.83
CA PHE A 41 6.14 -9.36 4.38
C PHE A 41 4.91 -8.57 3.93
N ARG A 42 3.74 -8.86 4.50
CA ARG A 42 2.51 -8.13 4.20
C ARG A 42 2.63 -6.65 4.58
N LYS A 43 3.15 -6.33 5.76
CA LYS A 43 3.38 -4.93 6.18
C LYS A 43 4.33 -4.19 5.25
N SER A 44 5.47 -4.80 4.93
CA SER A 44 6.43 -4.21 3.99
C SER A 44 5.85 -4.03 2.58
N ALA A 45 4.98 -4.93 2.13
CA ALA A 45 4.28 -4.79 0.86
C ALA A 45 3.26 -3.63 0.89
N GLN A 46 2.53 -3.48 1.99
CA GLN A 46 1.60 -2.36 2.20
C GLN A 46 2.35 -1.01 2.24
N ASP A 47 3.50 -0.95 2.90
CA ASP A 47 4.36 0.25 2.92
C ASP A 47 4.84 0.64 1.52
N ARG A 48 5.32 -0.35 0.75
CA ARG A 48 5.79 -0.12 -0.63
C ARG A 48 4.65 0.31 -1.55
N ALA A 49 3.46 -0.25 -1.36
CA ALA A 49 2.28 0.15 -2.11
C ALA A 49 1.94 1.62 -1.84
N ALA A 50 1.86 2.03 -0.57
CA ALA A 50 1.61 3.43 -0.20
C ALA A 50 2.68 4.39 -0.74
N GLN A 51 3.96 4.03 -0.63
CA GLN A 51 5.06 4.80 -1.24
C GLN A 51 4.92 4.95 -2.75
N SER A 52 4.48 3.88 -3.44
CA SER A 52 4.25 3.91 -4.88
C SER A 52 3.05 4.79 -5.25
N GLU A 53 1.95 4.71 -4.49
CA GLU A 53 0.75 5.53 -4.71
C GLU A 53 1.11 7.03 -4.60
N VAL A 54 1.82 7.43 -3.54
CA VAL A 54 2.26 8.83 -3.36
C VAL A 54 3.17 9.28 -4.50
N ARG A 55 4.10 8.43 -4.96
CA ARG A 55 4.99 8.76 -6.09
C ARG A 55 4.23 8.90 -7.40
N ASN A 56 3.25 8.04 -7.66
CA ASN A 56 2.44 8.11 -8.87
C ASN A 56 1.64 9.41 -8.91
N VAL A 57 0.99 9.76 -7.78
CA VAL A 57 0.27 11.03 -7.65
C VAL A 57 1.20 12.23 -7.79
N LEU A 58 2.40 12.19 -7.20
CA LEU A 58 3.40 13.24 -7.40
C LEU A 58 3.78 13.44 -8.87
N LEU A 59 3.92 12.35 -9.64
CA LEU A 59 4.20 12.45 -11.07
C LEU A 59 3.03 13.10 -11.83
N SER A 60 1.80 12.79 -11.45
CA SER A 60 0.59 13.42 -12.01
C SER A 60 0.51 14.90 -11.66
N GLU A 61 0.77 15.28 -10.40
CA GLU A 61 0.84 16.68 -9.97
C GLU A 61 1.90 17.46 -10.77
N LYS A 62 3.08 16.85 -10.98
CA LYS A 62 4.12 17.46 -11.80
C LYS A 62 3.71 17.62 -13.26
N ALA A 63 3.03 16.63 -13.83
CA ALA A 63 2.52 16.72 -15.18
C ALA A 63 1.44 17.81 -15.30
N TYR A 64 0.55 17.91 -14.31
CA TYR A 64 -0.49 18.93 -14.24
C TYR A 64 0.11 20.35 -14.14
N TRP A 65 1.09 20.54 -13.25
CA TRP A 65 1.80 21.83 -13.12
C TRP A 65 2.49 22.26 -14.43
N LEU A 66 3.01 21.31 -15.22
CA LEU A 66 3.60 21.63 -16.53
C LEU A 66 2.58 22.13 -17.56
N GLU A 67 1.30 21.79 -17.40
CA GLU A 67 0.22 22.18 -18.31
C GLU A 67 -0.49 23.47 -17.85
N GLU A 68 -0.87 23.54 -16.57
CA GLU A 68 -1.69 24.63 -16.02
C GLU A 68 -0.86 25.69 -15.26
N GLY A 69 0.38 25.37 -14.87
CA GLY A 69 1.27 26.27 -14.13
C GLY A 69 1.06 26.29 -12.62
N ASP A 70 0.14 25.48 -12.10
CA ASP A 70 -0.23 25.37 -10.68
C ASP A 70 -0.45 23.89 -10.30
N TYR A 71 -0.30 23.53 -9.02
CA TYR A 71 -0.73 22.22 -8.50
C TYR A 71 -2.23 22.21 -8.18
N THR A 72 -2.82 21.02 -8.04
CA THR A 72 -4.26 20.86 -7.81
C THR A 72 -4.56 20.00 -6.58
N GLN A 73 -5.72 20.21 -5.97
CA GLN A 73 -6.28 19.31 -4.95
C GLN A 73 -7.48 18.53 -5.52
N THR A 74 -7.87 18.84 -6.75
CA THR A 74 -9.06 18.28 -7.38
C THR A 74 -8.78 16.86 -7.85
N ALA A 75 -9.43 15.89 -7.24
CA ALA A 75 -9.27 14.47 -7.58
C ALA A 75 -9.52 14.18 -9.07
N ALA A 76 -10.46 14.88 -9.72
CA ALA A 76 -10.78 14.68 -11.13
C ALA A 76 -9.58 14.98 -12.05
N ASP A 77 -8.84 16.06 -11.78
CA ASP A 77 -7.68 16.48 -12.56
C ASP A 77 -6.57 15.41 -12.50
N ILE A 78 -6.33 14.88 -11.29
CA ILE A 78 -5.32 13.84 -11.08
C ILE A 78 -5.75 12.50 -11.66
N THR A 79 -7.01 12.11 -11.50
CA THR A 79 -7.51 10.85 -12.08
C THR A 79 -7.57 10.86 -13.61
N ALA A 80 -7.59 12.03 -14.24
CA ALA A 80 -7.45 12.14 -15.70
C ALA A 80 -6.03 11.75 -16.17
N LEU A 81 -5.00 12.03 -15.35
CA LEU A 81 -3.60 11.72 -15.64
C LEU A 81 -3.18 10.34 -15.11
N GLU A 82 -3.71 9.93 -13.96
CA GLU A 82 -3.48 8.62 -13.34
C GLU A 82 -4.81 7.96 -12.97
N PRO A 83 -5.41 7.18 -13.89
CA PRO A 83 -6.74 6.61 -13.69
C PRO A 83 -6.88 5.65 -12.50
N ASN A 84 -5.77 5.14 -11.98
CA ASN A 84 -5.74 4.24 -10.83
C ASN A 84 -5.44 4.99 -9.51
N ALA A 85 -5.35 6.33 -9.54
CA ALA A 85 -5.12 7.15 -8.36
C ALA A 85 -6.24 6.97 -7.35
N SER A 86 -5.90 6.57 -6.13
CA SER A 86 -6.84 6.41 -5.03
C SER A 86 -6.94 7.70 -4.20
N ILE A 87 -7.35 8.82 -4.84
CA ILE A 87 -7.46 10.09 -4.12
C ILE A 87 -8.57 10.04 -3.08
N ALA A 88 -8.28 10.43 -1.85
CA ALA A 88 -9.20 10.36 -0.72
C ALA A 88 -9.17 11.64 0.11
N ALA A 89 -10.28 11.89 0.82
CA ALA A 89 -10.38 13.02 1.75
C ALA A 89 -9.57 12.84 3.05
N ALA A 90 -8.91 11.69 3.24
CA ALA A 90 -8.05 11.41 4.39
C ALA A 90 -6.98 10.37 4.03
N PRO A 91 -5.76 10.48 4.59
CA PRO A 91 -4.61 9.65 4.19
C PRO A 91 -4.73 8.17 4.56
N ALA A 92 -5.61 7.83 5.50
CA ALA A 92 -5.88 6.45 5.91
C ALA A 92 -6.58 5.62 4.82
N ASN A 93 -7.40 6.26 3.97
CA ASN A 93 -8.25 5.58 3.00
C ASN A 93 -7.76 5.68 1.55
N GLY A 94 -6.67 6.41 1.31
CA GLY A 94 -6.14 6.70 -0.01
C GLY A 94 -5.12 7.83 0.05
N VAL A 95 -4.71 8.34 -1.11
CA VAL A 95 -3.78 9.46 -1.18
C VAL A 95 -4.53 10.75 -0.88
N TYR A 96 -4.08 11.47 0.14
CA TYR A 96 -4.55 12.79 0.49
C TYR A 96 -3.63 13.83 -0.14
N ILE A 97 -4.21 14.83 -0.80
CA ILE A 97 -3.49 15.95 -1.42
C ILE A 97 -3.91 17.23 -0.70
N ASP A 98 -2.97 18.12 -0.44
CA ASP A 98 -3.24 19.46 0.08
C ASP A 98 -2.32 20.49 -0.55
N LEU A 99 -2.80 21.72 -0.68
CA LEU A 99 -2.07 22.83 -1.28
C LEU A 99 -1.71 23.85 -0.20
N ASN A 100 -0.66 24.64 -0.45
CA ASN A 100 -0.39 25.79 0.42
C ASN A 100 -1.40 26.90 0.11
N ALA A 101 -2.08 27.41 1.12
CA ALA A 101 -3.10 28.45 0.97
C ALA A 101 -2.56 29.80 0.46
N ALA A 102 -1.25 30.03 0.56
CA ALA A 102 -0.58 31.25 0.09
C ALA A 102 0.12 31.08 -1.26
N SER A 103 0.28 29.86 -1.78
CA SER A 103 0.92 29.58 -3.06
C SER A 103 0.46 28.25 -3.67
N SER A 104 -0.01 28.29 -4.91
CA SER A 104 -0.33 27.11 -5.73
C SER A 104 0.90 26.35 -6.24
N ASP A 105 2.11 26.89 -6.00
CA ASP A 105 3.41 26.28 -6.33
C ASP A 105 3.92 25.26 -5.30
N VAL A 106 3.12 24.95 -4.28
CA VAL A 106 3.48 24.02 -3.20
C VAL A 106 2.34 23.03 -2.96
N VAL A 107 2.67 21.74 -3.01
CA VAL A 107 1.73 20.63 -2.78
C VAL A 107 2.29 19.63 -1.77
N CYS A 108 1.40 19.15 -0.91
CA CYS A 108 1.63 18.09 0.05
C CYS A 108 0.81 16.87 -0.36
N ILE A 109 1.45 15.71 -0.38
CA ILE A 109 0.81 14.44 -0.74
C ILE A 109 1.09 13.46 0.40
N THR A 110 0.05 12.89 0.99
CA THR A 110 0.18 12.00 2.16
C THR A 110 -0.61 10.71 1.99
N ARG A 111 -0.01 9.58 2.36
CA ARG A 111 -0.66 8.28 2.41
C ARG A 111 -0.24 7.51 3.66
N THR A 112 -1.21 7.02 4.42
CA THR A 112 -0.97 6.10 5.55
C THR A 112 -1.24 4.68 5.12
N ALA A 113 -0.21 3.85 5.03
CA ALA A 113 -0.34 2.43 4.72
C ALA A 113 -1.17 1.68 5.78
N ASP A 114 -1.83 0.61 5.38
CA ASP A 114 -2.56 -0.30 6.30
C ASP A 114 -1.67 -0.92 7.40
N SER A 115 -0.35 -0.88 7.21
CA SER A 115 0.65 -1.27 8.22
C SER A 115 0.67 -0.32 9.44
N GLY A 116 0.16 0.90 9.27
CA GLY A 116 0.21 2.03 10.21
C GLY A 116 1.27 3.09 9.89
N ASN A 117 2.16 2.85 8.92
CA ASN A 117 3.21 3.82 8.55
C ASN A 117 2.66 4.89 7.61
N THR A 118 3.06 6.14 7.81
CA THR A 118 2.67 7.26 6.94
C THR A 118 3.85 7.69 6.08
N PHE A 119 3.56 7.95 4.81
CA PHE A 119 4.51 8.40 3.81
C PHE A 119 3.97 9.66 3.18
N SER A 120 4.76 10.72 3.25
CA SER A 120 4.37 12.03 2.76
C SER A 120 5.46 12.60 1.86
N VAL A 121 5.03 13.41 0.92
CA VAL A 121 5.85 14.21 0.03
C VAL A 121 5.43 15.66 0.16
N TRP A 122 6.42 16.53 0.25
CA TRP A 122 6.28 17.95 0.04
C TRP A 122 6.99 18.30 -1.27
N GLU A 123 6.29 18.93 -2.19
CA GLU A 123 6.84 19.39 -3.47
C GLU A 123 6.67 20.90 -3.57
N SER A 124 7.70 21.57 -4.06
CA SER A 124 7.56 22.91 -4.61
C SER A 124 8.24 23.04 -5.95
N ALA A 125 7.62 23.78 -6.87
CA ALA A 125 8.22 24.12 -8.16
C ALA A 125 9.60 24.79 -8.02
N SER A 126 9.84 25.50 -6.90
CA SER A 126 11.08 26.24 -6.64
C SER A 126 12.13 25.45 -5.86
N ALA A 127 11.72 24.61 -4.91
CA ALA A 127 12.62 23.92 -3.99
C ALA A 127 12.78 22.42 -4.27
N GLY A 128 11.93 21.85 -5.13
CA GLY A 128 11.92 20.44 -5.51
C GLY A 128 11.19 19.52 -4.53
N THR A 129 11.49 18.23 -4.64
CA THR A 129 10.80 17.15 -3.91
C THR A 129 11.49 16.80 -2.61
N TYR A 130 10.69 16.73 -1.54
CA TYR A 130 11.10 16.34 -0.21
C TYR A 130 10.21 15.21 0.30
N TYR A 131 10.81 14.18 0.88
CA TYR A 131 10.14 12.98 1.37
C TYR A 131 10.26 12.88 2.89
N GLY A 132 9.20 12.43 3.55
CA GLY A 132 9.18 12.27 5.00
C GLY A 132 8.10 11.29 5.46
N ALA A 133 8.22 10.86 6.72
CA ALA A 133 7.31 9.88 7.33
C ALA A 133 6.33 10.50 8.35
N THR A 134 6.17 11.82 8.30
CA THR A 134 5.24 12.56 9.17
C THR A 134 4.00 12.92 8.37
N ASP A 135 2.85 12.95 9.02
CA ASP A 135 1.58 13.28 8.35
C ASP A 135 1.55 14.77 7.95
N LEU A 136 1.24 15.06 6.68
CA LEU A 136 1.02 16.41 6.15
C LEU A 136 -0.44 16.66 5.76
N SER A 137 -1.39 15.88 6.26
CA SER A 137 -2.83 16.16 6.17
C SER A 137 -3.30 17.30 7.08
N LEU A 138 -2.42 18.30 7.27
CA LEU A 138 -2.74 19.58 7.86
C LEU A 138 -3.68 20.30 6.89
N ALA A 139 -4.61 21.13 7.36
CA ALA A 139 -5.53 21.88 6.50
C ALA A 139 -4.86 22.99 5.65
N ASP A 140 -3.53 23.01 5.63
CA ASP A 140 -2.68 23.93 4.87
C ASP A 140 -1.27 23.32 4.78
N CYS A 141 -0.86 22.95 3.57
CA CYS A 141 0.49 22.45 3.30
C CYS A 141 1.51 23.54 3.64
N PRO A 142 2.57 23.28 4.45
CA PRO A 142 3.48 24.34 4.88
C PRO A 142 4.23 24.99 3.71
N ALA A 143 4.51 26.29 3.79
CA ALA A 143 5.20 27.04 2.73
C ALA A 143 6.66 26.63 2.51
N ALA A 144 7.25 25.87 3.42
CA ALA A 144 8.60 25.32 3.29
C ALA A 144 8.61 23.85 3.71
N ALA A 145 9.51 23.07 3.10
CA ALA A 145 9.71 21.67 3.46
C ALA A 145 9.96 21.54 4.97
N PRO A 146 9.22 20.67 5.69
CA PRO A 146 9.46 20.45 7.11
C PRO A 146 10.87 19.90 7.33
N GLY A 147 11.54 20.31 8.41
CA GLY A 147 12.96 19.97 8.64
C GLY A 147 13.30 18.48 8.78
N ALA A 148 12.29 17.61 8.95
CA ALA A 148 12.47 16.16 8.96
C ALA A 148 12.48 15.52 7.56
N TYR A 149 12.20 16.29 6.50
CA TYR A 149 12.09 15.77 5.14
C TYR A 149 13.41 15.89 4.40
N THR A 150 13.67 14.97 3.47
CA THR A 150 14.92 14.93 2.70
C THR A 150 14.68 14.72 1.20
N GLN A 151 15.62 15.16 0.36
CA GLN A 151 15.50 15.05 -1.11
C GLN A 151 15.90 13.68 -1.69
N GLY A 152 16.15 12.66 -0.85
CA GLY A 152 16.66 11.34 -1.26
C GLY A 152 15.63 10.20 -1.24
N GLY A 153 14.39 10.48 -0.83
CA GLY A 153 13.40 9.45 -0.50
C GLY A 153 13.15 9.33 1.01
N TRP A 154 12.36 8.32 1.39
CA TRP A 154 12.06 7.97 2.79
C TRP A 154 13.18 7.19 3.45
#